data_AF-A0A960N1Y6-F1
#
_entry.id   AF-A0A960N1Y6-F1
#
_cell.length_a   1.000
_cell.length_b   1.000
_cell.length_c   1.000
_cell.angle_alpha   90.00
_cell.angle_beta   90.00
_cell.angle_gamma   90.00
#
_symmetry.space_group_name_H-M   'P 1'
#
loop_
_entity.id
_entity.type
_entity.pdbx_description
1 polymer ?
#
loop_
_entity_poly.entity_id
_entity_poly.type
_entity_poly.pdbx_seq_one_letter_code
_entity_poly.pdbx_strand_id
1 'polypeptide(L)'
;MSLELQISATFTAEPLRQPLEFWLRQLGLEMEVGFAGYQQVLQEALDPVSRSGRNAGGFNLFLIRLEDLAGDAVLPTVAEELGDAIAALAARSSATQLVVFCPDRQRNPEVEGLERLLADRWKPLGNVEAVLSNAWTSLYPVPEPYDPEMERVGRIPYAVEMFAALATMAVRRMS
;
A
#
# COMPACT_ATOMS: atom_id res chain seq x y z
N MET A 1 6.10 13.91 -20.19
CA MET A 1 5.63 12.60 -19.68
C MET A 1 5.14 12.88 -18.28
N SER A 2 3.85 12.65 -18.00
CA SER A 2 3.33 12.66 -16.64
C SER A 2 3.82 11.41 -15.91
N LEU A 3 4.10 11.53 -14.63
CA LEU A 3 4.54 10.42 -13.78
C LEU A 3 3.31 9.62 -13.33
N GLU A 4 3.32 8.28 -13.40
CA GLU A 4 2.16 7.47 -13.00
C GLU A 4 2.24 7.07 -11.53
N LEU A 5 1.14 7.26 -10.78
CA LEU A 5 0.93 6.68 -9.46
C LEU A 5 -0.20 5.65 -9.53
N GLN A 6 0.14 4.37 -9.52
CA GLN A 6 -0.84 3.29 -9.49
C GLN A 6 -1.00 2.78 -8.06
N ILE A 7 -2.22 2.81 -7.53
CA ILE A 7 -2.53 2.44 -6.14
C ILE A 7 -3.28 1.12 -6.12
N SER A 8 -2.78 0.17 -5.34
CA SER A 8 -3.37 -1.16 -5.16
C SER A 8 -3.49 -1.45 -3.68
N ALA A 9 -4.64 -1.96 -3.23
CA ALA A 9 -4.90 -2.15 -1.82
C ALA A 9 -5.68 -3.44 -1.52
N THR A 10 -5.47 -3.98 -0.33
CA THR A 10 -6.26 -5.11 0.19
C THR A 10 -7.67 -4.69 0.62
N PHE A 11 -7.88 -3.38 0.74
CA PHE A 11 -9.13 -2.72 1.07
C PHE A 11 -9.50 -1.66 0.00
N THR A 12 -10.68 -1.05 0.13
CA THR A 12 -11.14 0.03 -0.76
C THR A 12 -10.36 1.32 -0.46
N ALA A 13 -9.45 1.69 -1.35
CA ALA A 13 -8.48 2.79 -1.14
C ALA A 13 -8.91 4.13 -1.74
N GLU A 14 -10.03 4.19 -2.46
CA GLU A 14 -10.55 5.37 -3.14
C GLU A 14 -10.64 6.63 -2.26
N PRO A 15 -10.95 6.55 -0.94
CA PRO A 15 -10.90 7.72 -0.06
C PRO A 15 -9.53 8.40 0.03
N LEU A 16 -8.44 7.71 -0.33
CA LEU A 16 -7.09 8.28 -0.42
C LEU A 16 -6.96 9.34 -1.52
N ARG A 17 -7.82 9.31 -2.53
CA ARG A 17 -7.73 10.20 -3.71
C ARG A 17 -7.71 11.68 -3.30
N GLN A 18 -8.68 12.11 -2.51
CA GLN A 18 -8.82 13.52 -2.13
C GLN A 18 -7.58 14.08 -1.39
N PRO A 19 -7.09 13.46 -0.29
CA PRO A 19 -5.90 13.96 0.39
C PRO A 19 -4.63 13.82 -0.44
N LEU A 20 -4.53 12.81 -1.31
CA LEU A 20 -3.38 12.63 -2.19
C LEU A 20 -3.33 13.73 -3.27
N GLU A 21 -4.44 13.98 -3.96
CA GLU A 21 -4.54 15.07 -4.94
C GLU A 21 -4.31 16.45 -4.31
N PHE A 22 -4.72 16.63 -3.05
CA PHE A 22 -4.38 17.84 -2.30
C PHE A 22 -2.86 18.02 -2.19
N TRP A 23 -2.13 17.01 -1.72
CA TRP A 23 -0.69 17.08 -1.54
C TRP A 23 0.08 17.19 -2.85
N LEU A 24 -0.31 16.43 -3.87
CA LEU A 24 0.29 16.53 -5.21
C LEU A 24 0.21 17.95 -5.75
N ARG A 25 -0.95 18.62 -5.62
CA ARG A 25 -1.11 20.03 -6.00
C ARG A 25 -0.24 20.96 -5.17
N GLN A 26 -0.16 20.77 -3.85
CA GLN A 26 0.65 21.62 -2.97
C GLN A 26 2.15 21.53 -3.28
N LEU A 27 2.62 20.35 -3.70
CA LEU A 27 4.03 20.10 -4.01
C LEU A 27 4.38 20.34 -5.48
N GLY A 28 3.39 20.66 -6.33
CA GLY A 28 3.61 20.83 -7.77
C GLY A 28 4.00 19.53 -8.49
N LEU A 29 3.58 18.38 -7.96
CA LEU A 29 3.83 17.06 -8.55
C LEU A 29 2.74 16.73 -9.57
N GLU A 30 3.11 16.67 -10.84
CA GLU A 30 2.21 16.28 -11.94
C GLU A 30 2.18 14.75 -12.11
N MET A 31 1.30 14.10 -11.35
CA MET A 31 1.12 12.65 -11.39
C MET A 31 -0.29 12.25 -11.85
N GLU A 32 -0.37 11.21 -12.69
CA GLU A 32 -1.64 10.56 -13.02
C GLU A 32 -1.95 9.48 -11.96
N VAL A 33 -3.05 9.63 -11.24
CA VAL A 33 -3.41 8.76 -10.10
C VAL A 33 -4.43 7.70 -10.52
N GLY A 34 -3.98 6.46 -10.61
CA GLY A 34 -4.78 5.26 -10.85
C GLY A 34 -5.07 4.48 -9.57
N PHE A 35 -6.25 3.86 -9.52
CA PHE A 35 -6.60 2.88 -8.49
C PHE A 35 -6.91 1.54 -9.16
N ALA A 36 -6.40 0.46 -8.57
CA ALA A 36 -6.83 -0.89 -8.87
C ALA A 36 -8.15 -1.20 -8.15
N GLY A 37 -8.82 -2.28 -8.55
CA GLY A 37 -10.00 -2.77 -7.84
C GLY A 37 -9.66 -3.30 -6.44
N TYR A 38 -10.69 -3.46 -5.61
CA TYR A 38 -10.60 -4.09 -4.29
C TYR A 38 -9.92 -5.48 -4.37
N GLN A 39 -8.99 -5.74 -3.44
CA GLN A 39 -8.22 -6.99 -3.33
C GLN A 39 -7.44 -7.39 -4.60
N GLN A 40 -6.97 -6.42 -5.39
CA GLN A 40 -6.18 -6.69 -6.60
C GLN A 40 -4.66 -6.60 -6.39
N VAL A 41 -4.16 -6.58 -5.15
CA VAL A 41 -2.72 -6.40 -4.84
C VAL A 41 -1.86 -7.49 -5.50
N LEU A 42 -2.22 -8.77 -5.34
CA LEU A 42 -1.46 -9.87 -5.92
C LEU A 42 -1.58 -9.89 -7.44
N GLN A 43 -2.77 -9.64 -7.99
CA GLN A 43 -3.00 -9.60 -9.44
C GLN A 43 -2.19 -8.48 -10.09
N GLU A 44 -2.20 -7.28 -9.52
CA GLU A 44 -1.40 -6.16 -10.00
C GLU A 44 0.11 -6.45 -9.91
N ALA A 45 0.55 -7.15 -8.85
CA ALA A 45 1.95 -7.53 -8.69
C ALA A 45 2.41 -8.70 -9.57
N LEU A 46 1.52 -9.63 -9.95
CA LEU A 46 1.87 -10.82 -10.72
C LEU A 46 1.67 -10.64 -12.23
N ASP A 47 0.62 -9.94 -12.66
CA ASP A 47 0.28 -9.77 -14.07
C ASP A 47 1.21 -8.73 -14.73
N PRO A 48 2.06 -9.09 -15.71
CA PRO A 48 2.90 -8.14 -16.42
C PRO A 48 2.12 -7.10 -17.25
N VAL A 49 0.86 -7.36 -17.57
CA VAL A 49 0.00 -6.42 -18.30
C VAL A 49 -0.88 -5.56 -17.41
N SER A 50 -0.81 -5.73 -16.08
CA SER A 50 -1.47 -4.85 -15.12
C SER A 50 -0.95 -3.40 -15.22
N ARG A 51 -1.65 -2.45 -14.59
CA ARG A 51 -1.16 -1.06 -14.54
C ARG A 51 0.15 -0.98 -13.75
N SER A 52 0.24 -1.67 -12.62
CA SER A 52 1.47 -1.74 -11.83
C SER A 52 2.63 -2.37 -12.61
N GLY A 53 2.34 -3.41 -13.41
CA GLY A 53 3.31 -4.11 -14.25
C GLY A 53 3.81 -3.27 -15.43
N ARG A 54 2.95 -2.41 -15.99
CA ARG A 54 3.27 -1.52 -17.11
C ARG A 54 3.84 -0.17 -16.68
N ASN A 55 3.70 0.21 -15.41
CA ASN A 55 4.24 1.45 -14.89
C ASN A 55 5.78 1.45 -15.03
N ALA A 56 6.27 2.30 -15.92
CA ALA A 56 7.67 2.40 -16.31
C ALA A 56 8.20 3.80 -16.01
N GLY A 57 8.53 4.04 -14.74
CA GLY A 57 9.18 5.26 -14.27
C GLY A 57 8.41 6.05 -13.21
N GLY A 58 7.21 5.61 -12.82
CA GLY A 58 6.41 6.19 -11.74
C GLY A 58 6.54 5.46 -10.40
N PHE A 59 5.44 5.47 -9.65
CA PHE A 59 5.28 4.81 -8.37
C PHE A 59 4.12 3.82 -8.41
N ASN A 60 4.34 2.62 -7.87
CA ASN A 60 3.27 1.70 -7.50
C ASN A 60 3.14 1.73 -5.97
N LEU A 61 1.99 2.18 -5.47
CA LEU A 61 1.68 2.23 -4.05
C LEU A 61 0.82 1.03 -3.67
N PHE A 62 1.41 0.08 -2.94
CA PHE A 62 0.73 -1.10 -2.42
C PHE A 62 0.35 -0.86 -0.96
N LEU A 63 -0.94 -0.78 -0.66
CA LEU A 63 -1.47 -0.59 0.69
C LEU A 63 -1.96 -1.94 1.23
N ILE A 64 -1.23 -2.50 2.17
CA ILE A 64 -1.41 -3.89 2.59
C ILE A 64 -1.82 -3.92 4.04
N ARG A 65 -3.07 -4.31 4.29
CA ARG A 65 -3.52 -4.70 5.62
C ARG A 65 -3.53 -6.22 5.67
N LEU A 66 -2.69 -6.81 6.52
CA LEU A 66 -2.39 -8.24 6.47
C LEU A 66 -3.61 -9.09 6.88
N GLU A 67 -4.48 -8.61 7.77
CA GLU A 67 -5.73 -9.31 8.10
C GLU A 67 -6.68 -9.50 6.91
N ASP A 68 -6.63 -8.61 5.90
CA ASP A 68 -7.46 -8.72 4.70
C ASP A 68 -6.98 -9.83 3.76
N LEU A 69 -5.70 -10.20 3.86
CA LEU A 69 -5.07 -11.26 3.05
C LEU A 69 -5.30 -12.65 3.63
N ALA A 70 -5.45 -12.76 4.95
CA ALA A 70 -5.52 -14.04 5.64
C ALA A 70 -6.74 -14.86 5.22
N GLY A 71 -7.92 -14.25 5.01
CA GLY A 71 -9.14 -15.00 4.64
C GLY A 71 -9.30 -16.28 5.46
N ASP A 72 -9.44 -17.43 4.78
CA ASP A 72 -9.37 -18.79 5.39
C ASP A 72 -7.97 -19.43 5.30
N ALA A 73 -7.00 -18.73 4.70
CA ALA A 73 -5.64 -19.20 4.47
C ALA A 73 -4.72 -18.91 5.67
N VAL A 74 -3.58 -19.60 5.69
CA VAL A 74 -2.55 -19.39 6.71
C VAL A 74 -1.76 -18.13 6.36
N LEU A 75 -1.84 -17.12 7.23
CA LEU A 75 -1.27 -15.79 7.00
C LEU A 75 0.23 -15.82 6.58
N PRO A 76 1.12 -16.61 7.22
CA PRO A 76 2.50 -16.78 6.74
C PRO A 76 2.62 -17.19 5.27
N THR A 77 1.78 -18.10 4.77
CA THR A 77 1.82 -18.56 3.38
C THR A 77 1.45 -17.43 2.42
N VAL A 78 0.38 -16.68 2.73
CA VAL A 78 -0.04 -15.55 1.90
C VAL A 78 0.99 -14.41 1.93
N ALA A 79 1.65 -14.21 3.07
CA ALA A 79 2.76 -13.28 3.19
C ALA A 79 3.95 -13.68 2.30
N GLU A 80 4.30 -14.97 2.25
CA GLU A 80 5.36 -15.48 1.35
C GLU A 80 5.01 -15.22 -0.13
N GLU A 81 3.79 -15.53 -0.55
CA GLU A 81 3.31 -15.29 -1.92
C GLU A 81 3.36 -13.80 -2.30
N LEU A 82 2.96 -12.91 -1.39
CA LEU A 82 3.09 -11.47 -1.55
C LEU A 82 4.56 -11.06 -1.69
N GLY A 83 5.43 -11.62 -0.84
CA GLY A 83 6.87 -11.43 -0.88
C GLY A 83 7.46 -11.75 -2.25
N ASP A 84 7.08 -12.90 -2.82
CA ASP A 84 7.47 -13.37 -4.15
C ASP A 84 6.92 -12.45 -5.26
N ALA A 85 5.64 -12.08 -5.18
CA ALA A 85 4.96 -11.27 -6.19
C ALA A 85 5.60 -9.88 -6.33
N ILE A 86 5.83 -9.19 -5.21
CA ILE A 86 6.49 -7.87 -5.21
C ILE A 86 7.92 -7.97 -5.70
N ALA A 87 8.68 -9.00 -5.29
CA ALA A 87 10.04 -9.21 -5.78
C ALA A 87 10.08 -9.46 -7.30
N ALA A 88 9.15 -10.27 -7.81
CA ALA A 88 9.01 -10.52 -9.23
C ALA A 88 8.63 -9.25 -10.01
N LEU A 89 7.77 -8.39 -9.45
CA LEU A 89 7.43 -7.09 -10.06
C LEU A 89 8.64 -6.17 -10.10
N ALA A 90 9.34 -6.04 -8.98
CA ALA A 90 10.53 -5.22 -8.83
C ALA A 90 11.62 -5.61 -9.85
N ALA A 91 11.79 -6.90 -10.12
CA ALA A 91 12.78 -7.40 -11.08
C ALA A 91 12.48 -7.03 -12.55
N ARG A 92 11.23 -6.72 -12.90
CA ARG A 92 10.80 -6.43 -14.27
C ARG A 92 10.27 -5.01 -14.50
N SER A 93 10.14 -4.21 -13.45
CA SER A 93 9.66 -2.82 -13.51
C SER A 93 10.78 -1.85 -13.14
N SER A 94 10.79 -0.68 -13.79
CA SER A 94 11.64 0.46 -13.42
C SER A 94 10.95 1.44 -12.46
N ALA A 95 9.67 1.24 -12.16
CA ALA A 95 8.95 2.05 -11.17
C ALA A 95 9.39 1.72 -9.74
N THR A 96 9.16 2.67 -8.84
CA THR A 96 9.34 2.46 -7.40
C THR A 96 8.14 1.73 -6.83
N GLN A 97 8.37 0.61 -6.16
CA GLN A 97 7.35 -0.18 -5.47
C GLN A 97 7.29 0.27 -4.01
N LEU A 98 6.40 1.19 -3.69
CA LEU A 98 6.18 1.65 -2.33
C LEU A 98 5.13 0.75 -1.66
N VAL A 99 5.60 -0.17 -0.82
CA VAL A 99 4.76 -1.09 -0.07
C VAL A 99 4.54 -0.56 1.34
N VAL A 100 3.30 -0.23 1.68
CA VAL A 100 2.92 0.30 2.98
C VAL A 100 2.04 -0.71 3.68
N PHE A 101 2.55 -1.25 4.78
CA PHE A 101 1.74 -2.03 5.69
C PHE A 101 0.83 -1.10 6.48
N CYS A 102 -0.46 -1.41 6.48
CA CYS A 102 -1.51 -0.65 7.12
C CYS A 102 -1.99 -1.39 8.39
N PRO A 103 -2.29 -0.67 9.48
CA PRO A 103 -2.49 -1.31 10.78
C PRO A 103 -3.79 -2.10 10.85
N ASP A 104 -3.66 -3.38 11.20
CA ASP A 104 -4.78 -4.24 11.58
C ASP A 104 -5.59 -3.64 12.75
N ARG A 105 -6.90 -3.90 12.79
CA ARG A 105 -7.80 -3.35 13.83
C ARG A 105 -7.36 -3.76 15.23
N GLN A 106 -6.85 -4.98 15.34
CA GLN A 106 -6.28 -5.50 16.58
C GLN A 106 -4.78 -5.68 16.36
N ARG A 107 -3.97 -5.12 17.27
CA ARG A 107 -2.53 -5.35 17.24
C ARG A 107 -2.23 -6.84 17.41
N ASN A 108 -1.50 -7.38 16.45
CA ASN A 108 -1.04 -8.76 16.48
C ASN A 108 0.50 -8.79 16.31
N PRO A 109 1.27 -9.24 17.32
CA PRO A 109 2.72 -9.35 17.23
C PRO A 109 3.22 -10.27 16.10
N GLU A 110 2.42 -11.26 15.71
CA GLU A 110 2.73 -12.14 14.58
C GLU A 110 2.69 -11.37 13.26
N VAL A 111 1.67 -10.55 13.06
CA VAL A 111 1.51 -9.65 11.91
C VAL A 111 2.69 -8.68 11.87
N GLU A 112 3.01 -8.00 12.98
CA GLU A 112 4.17 -7.11 13.07
C GLU A 112 5.51 -7.84 12.78
N GLY A 113 5.60 -9.13 13.10
CA GLY A 113 6.70 -10.01 12.73
C GLY A 113 6.80 -10.24 11.22
N LEU A 114 5.66 -10.51 10.57
CA LEU A 114 5.58 -10.74 9.13
C LEU A 114 5.87 -9.47 8.32
N GLU A 115 5.38 -8.30 8.74
CA GLU A 115 5.72 -7.03 8.09
C GLU A 115 7.24 -6.81 8.06
N ARG A 116 7.91 -7.07 9.19
CA ARG A 116 9.37 -6.95 9.30
C ARG A 116 10.09 -7.96 8.42
N LEU A 117 9.64 -9.21 8.41
CA LEU A 117 10.21 -10.27 7.57
C LEU A 117 10.14 -9.89 6.09
N LEU A 118 8.99 -9.39 5.62
CA LEU A 118 8.81 -8.94 4.24
C LEU A 118 9.64 -7.70 3.92
N ALA A 119 9.66 -6.72 4.81
CA ALA A 119 10.50 -5.54 4.63
C ALA A 119 11.98 -5.91 4.52
N ASP A 120 12.48 -6.79 5.40
CA ASP A 120 13.87 -7.27 5.37
C ASP A 120 14.19 -8.04 4.08
N ARG A 121 13.23 -8.83 3.60
CA ARG A 121 13.34 -9.55 2.32
C ARG A 121 13.48 -8.60 1.14
N TRP A 122 12.78 -7.47 1.13
CA TRP A 122 12.79 -6.52 0.02
C TRP A 122 13.92 -5.49 0.10
N LYS A 123 14.59 -5.30 1.25
CA LYS A 123 15.74 -4.38 1.40
C LYS A 123 16.81 -4.47 0.30
N PRO A 124 17.18 -5.65 -0.23
CA PRO A 124 18.18 -5.75 -1.30
C PRO A 124 17.68 -5.25 -2.66
N LEU A 125 16.37 -5.07 -2.85
CA LEU A 125 15.74 -4.64 -4.10
C LEU A 125 15.77 -3.11 -4.17
N GLY A 126 16.61 -2.55 -5.05
CA GLY A 126 16.85 -1.11 -5.11
C GLY A 126 15.66 -0.23 -5.50
N ASN A 127 14.55 -0.82 -5.97
CA ASN A 127 13.31 -0.14 -6.33
C ASN A 127 12.11 -0.55 -5.46
N VAL A 128 12.33 -1.18 -4.30
CA VAL A 128 11.25 -1.51 -3.35
C VAL A 128 11.49 -0.77 -2.04
N GLU A 129 10.50 0.03 -1.62
CA GLU A 129 10.48 0.65 -0.30
C GLU A 129 9.34 0.07 0.52
N ALA A 130 9.65 -0.50 1.68
CA ALA A 130 8.67 -1.07 2.59
C ALA A 130 8.50 -0.20 3.85
N VAL A 131 7.26 0.11 4.21
CA VAL A 131 6.91 0.92 5.38
C VAL A 131 6.06 0.11 6.34
N LEU A 132 6.59 -0.13 7.54
CA LEU A 132 5.91 -0.89 8.60
C LEU A 132 4.75 -0.08 9.19
N SER A 133 3.65 -0.76 9.53
CA SER A 133 2.43 -0.11 10.03
C SER A 133 2.68 0.64 11.34
N ASN A 134 3.39 0.01 12.27
CA ASN A 134 3.74 0.60 13.56
C ASN A 134 4.64 1.85 13.43
N ALA A 135 5.53 1.88 12.44
CA ALA A 135 6.50 2.93 12.28
C ALA A 135 5.83 4.22 11.81
N TRP A 136 4.97 4.14 10.79
CA TRP A 136 4.32 5.33 10.28
C TRP A 136 3.16 5.81 11.16
N THR A 137 2.40 4.89 11.77
CA THR A 137 1.31 5.28 12.69
C THR A 137 1.82 5.96 13.96
N SER A 138 3.05 5.66 14.40
CA SER A 138 3.70 6.39 15.49
C SER A 138 4.09 7.82 15.11
N LEU A 139 4.35 8.09 13.82
CA LEU A 139 4.68 9.42 13.31
C LEU A 139 3.43 10.26 12.98
N TYR A 140 2.35 9.60 12.61
CA TYR A 140 1.06 10.23 12.26
C TYR A 140 -0.07 9.61 13.10
N PRO A 141 -0.10 9.87 14.43
CA PRO A 141 -1.11 9.28 15.30
C PRO A 141 -2.50 9.84 14.98
N VAL A 142 -3.46 8.93 14.78
CA VAL A 142 -4.87 9.25 14.60
C VAL A 142 -5.64 8.61 15.77
N PRO A 143 -6.37 9.39 16.59
CA PRO A 143 -7.05 8.87 17.78
C PRO A 143 -8.09 7.78 17.49
N GLU A 144 -8.88 7.97 16.43
CA GLU A 144 -9.92 7.04 15.98
C GLU A 144 -9.66 6.66 14.52
N PRO A 145 -8.72 5.73 14.27
CA PRO A 145 -8.25 5.48 12.91
C PRO A 145 -9.20 4.60 12.08
N TYR A 146 -10.16 3.91 12.69
CA TYR A 146 -11.02 2.92 12.04
C TYR A 146 -12.48 3.40 11.91
N ASP A 147 -13.14 3.01 10.83
CA ASP A 147 -14.57 3.21 10.60
C ASP A 147 -15.27 1.84 10.39
N PRO A 148 -15.81 1.23 11.46
CA PRO A 148 -16.41 -0.11 11.38
C PRO A 148 -17.63 -0.19 10.45
N GLU A 149 -18.39 0.90 10.31
CA GLU A 149 -19.58 0.91 9.46
C GLU A 149 -19.20 0.94 7.98
N MET A 150 -18.25 1.81 7.63
CA MET A 150 -17.72 1.88 6.26
C MET A 150 -16.93 0.62 5.89
N GLU A 151 -16.26 -0.02 6.85
CA GLU A 151 -15.58 -1.30 6.65
C GLU A 151 -16.58 -2.40 6.27
N ARG A 152 -17.69 -2.47 7.00
CA ARG A 152 -18.74 -3.49 6.79
C ARG A 152 -19.44 -3.35 5.44
N VAL A 153 -19.72 -2.12 5.01
CA VAL A 153 -20.52 -1.86 3.79
C VAL A 153 -19.65 -1.68 2.56
N GLY A 154 -18.57 -0.91 2.68
CA GLY A 154 -17.73 -0.47 1.57
C GLY A 154 -16.34 -1.07 1.55
N ARG A 155 -15.97 -1.90 2.55
CA ARG A 155 -14.59 -2.40 2.73
C ARG A 155 -13.58 -1.27 2.86
N ILE A 156 -14.00 -0.17 3.47
CA ILE A 156 -13.18 1.00 3.78
C ILE A 156 -12.87 0.95 5.28
N PRO A 157 -11.70 0.46 5.71
CA PRO A 157 -11.44 0.17 7.12
C PRO A 157 -11.13 1.40 7.96
N TYR A 158 -10.69 2.48 7.32
CA TYR A 158 -10.12 3.63 7.98
C TYR A 158 -11.04 4.85 7.95
N ALA A 159 -10.94 5.67 8.99
CA ALA A 159 -11.54 7.00 9.02
C ALA A 159 -10.84 7.95 8.03
N VAL A 160 -11.49 9.06 7.68
CA VAL A 160 -10.98 10.03 6.70
C VAL A 160 -9.64 10.63 7.14
N GLU A 161 -9.46 10.86 8.44
CA GLU A 161 -8.25 11.36 9.06
C GLU A 161 -7.07 10.41 8.87
N MET A 162 -7.34 9.10 8.92
CA MET A 162 -6.35 8.07 8.72
C MET A 162 -5.93 7.96 7.26
N PHE A 163 -6.86 8.13 6.30
CA PHE A 163 -6.51 8.29 4.89
C PHE A 163 -5.70 9.57 4.64
N ALA A 164 -6.00 10.67 5.33
CA ALA A 164 -5.21 11.90 5.23
C ALA A 164 -3.78 11.71 5.77
N ALA A 165 -3.62 11.03 6.90
CA ALA A 165 -2.31 10.66 7.45
C ALA A 165 -1.54 9.75 6.49
N LEU A 166 -2.19 8.72 5.94
CA LEU A 166 -1.60 7.78 5.00
C LEU A 166 -1.15 8.48 3.71
N ALA A 167 -1.97 9.37 3.15
CA ALA A 167 -1.61 10.17 1.97
C ALA A 167 -0.41 11.07 2.24
N THR A 168 -0.39 11.75 3.39
CA THR A 168 0.73 12.61 3.81
C THR A 168 2.03 11.81 3.88
N MET A 169 1.97 10.64 4.50
CA MET A 169 3.10 9.73 4.64
C MET A 169 3.60 9.21 3.29
N ALA A 170 2.69 8.80 2.40
CA ALA A 170 3.02 8.25 1.09
C ALA A 170 3.67 9.32 0.20
N VAL A 171 3.10 10.52 0.13
CA VAL A 171 3.63 11.59 -0.73
C VAL A 171 5.01 12.07 -0.26
N ARG A 172 5.29 12.11 1.04
CA ARG A 172 6.64 12.45 1.56
C ARG A 172 7.74 11.48 1.17
N ARG A 173 7.39 10.28 0.69
CA ARG A 173 8.35 9.29 0.16
C ARG A 173 8.52 9.38 -1.35
N MET A 174 7.64 10.12 -2.02
CA MET A 174 7.69 10.36 -3.47
C MET A 174 8.44 11.66 -3.81
N SER A 175 8.79 12.47 -2.80
CA SER A 175 9.40 13.80 -2.92
C SER A 175 10.88 13.83 -2.59
#